data_AF-A0A2A4GDF7-F1
#
_entry.id   AF-A0A2A4GDF7-F1
#
_cell.length_a   1.000
_cell.length_b   1.000
_cell.length_c   1.000
_cell.angle_alpha   90.00
_cell.angle_beta   90.00
_cell.angle_gamma   90.00
#
_symmetry.space_group_name_H-M   'P 1'
#
loop_
_entity.id
_entity.type
_entity.pdbx_description
1 polymer ?
#
loop_
_entity_poly.entity_id
_entity_poly.type
_entity_poly.pdbx_seq_one_letter_code
_entity_poly.pdbx_strand_id
1 'polypeptide(L)'
;MDRKSFLQKGLAVLALGVSVAPIISCSSDSGDSGPNTGNGEGNNGADCLANGTTSNIGSNHGHTLTVSKADVEAGSEKTYSIQGGSGHNHTIRVTAAHFTDLKSNKSVTVTSSTDNSHTHSVTISCA
;
A
#
# COMPACT_ATOMS: atom_id res chain seq x y z
N MET A 1 23.44 -9.19 -24.26
CA MET A 1 22.50 -8.24 -24.89
C MET A 1 22.68 -6.88 -24.25
N ASP A 2 23.13 -5.94 -25.06
CA ASP A 2 23.69 -4.64 -24.68
C ASP A 2 22.66 -3.64 -24.14
N ARG A 3 23.02 -3.02 -23.02
CA ARG A 3 22.31 -1.89 -22.39
C ARG A 3 22.91 -0.59 -22.93
N LYS A 4 22.49 -0.11 -24.10
CA LYS A 4 22.74 1.27 -24.59
C LYS A 4 22.03 1.50 -25.93
N SER A 5 21.48 2.70 -26.10
CA SER A 5 20.62 3.15 -27.21
C SER A 5 19.17 2.72 -27.00
N PHE A 6 18.22 3.59 -26.65
CA PHE A 6 17.77 4.66 -27.52
C PHE A 6 17.31 5.87 -26.70
N LEU A 7 18.15 6.89 -26.70
CA LEU A 7 17.81 8.25 -26.33
C LEU A 7 17.31 8.96 -27.60
N GLN A 8 16.01 8.96 -27.92
CA GLN A 8 15.44 9.85 -28.93
C GLN A 8 14.01 10.27 -28.53
N LYS A 9 13.87 11.47 -27.95
CA LYS A 9 13.36 12.70 -28.59
C LYS A 9 11.82 12.75 -28.69
N GLY A 10 11.22 13.65 -27.91
CA GLY A 10 9.81 14.03 -28.02
C GLY A 10 9.51 15.35 -27.33
N LEU A 11 10.11 16.45 -27.80
CA LEU A 11 9.62 17.81 -27.55
C LEU A 11 8.45 18.08 -28.52
N ALA A 12 7.30 18.51 -28.00
CA ALA A 12 6.33 19.30 -28.75
C ALA A 12 5.59 20.24 -27.79
N VAL A 13 5.93 21.52 -27.88
CA VAL A 13 5.30 22.69 -27.24
C VAL A 13 4.54 23.47 -28.33
N LEU A 14 3.59 24.33 -27.91
CA LEU A 14 2.73 25.33 -28.61
C LEU A 14 1.29 24.85 -28.92
N ALA A 15 0.20 25.57 -28.67
CA ALA A 15 0.02 27.00 -28.38
C ALA A 15 -1.34 27.33 -27.69
N LEU A 16 -1.30 28.33 -26.79
CA LEU A 16 -2.19 29.48 -26.57
C LEU A 16 -3.72 29.40 -26.73
N GLY A 17 -4.43 29.82 -25.67
CA GLY A 17 -5.80 30.35 -25.71
C GLY A 17 -6.09 31.23 -24.49
N VAL A 18 -5.94 32.55 -24.63
CA VAL A 18 -6.27 33.58 -23.63
C VAL A 18 -7.72 34.03 -23.82
N SER A 19 -8.49 34.10 -22.74
CA SER A 19 -9.59 35.06 -22.62
C SER A 19 -9.77 35.47 -21.14
N VAL A 20 -9.90 36.77 -20.91
CA VAL A 20 -10.02 37.43 -19.60
C VAL A 20 -11.27 38.30 -19.65
N ALA A 21 -12.14 38.26 -18.63
CA ALA A 21 -12.71 39.46 -17.97
C ALA A 21 -13.72 39.12 -16.84
N PRO A 22 -13.90 40.02 -15.85
CA PRO A 22 -14.41 39.72 -14.49
C PRO A 22 -15.76 40.38 -14.15
N ILE A 23 -16.37 40.07 -12.98
CA ILE A 23 -16.99 41.05 -12.07
C ILE A 23 -17.24 40.46 -10.67
N ILE A 24 -17.22 41.39 -9.72
CA ILE A 24 -17.21 41.32 -8.25
C ILE A 24 -18.54 40.80 -7.68
N SER A 25 -18.48 39.96 -6.63
CA SER A 25 -19.50 39.93 -5.58
C SER A 25 -18.85 39.64 -4.23
N CYS A 26 -19.24 40.43 -3.24
CA CYS A 26 -18.65 40.59 -1.91
C CYS A 26 -19.73 40.36 -0.84
N SER A 27 -19.29 39.97 0.36
CA SER A 27 -19.98 39.89 1.68
C SER A 27 -20.55 38.50 2.02
N SER A 28 -20.16 37.87 3.14
CA SER A 28 -20.08 38.44 4.51
C SER A 28 -19.10 37.69 5.42
N ASP A 29 -18.78 38.35 6.53
CA ASP A 29 -17.69 38.18 7.51
C ASP A 29 -18.00 37.21 8.68
N SER A 30 -16.92 36.80 9.38
CA SER A 30 -16.80 36.18 10.71
C SER A 30 -16.89 34.65 10.89
N GLY A 31 -15.73 34.04 11.16
CA GLY A 31 -15.58 32.70 11.71
C GLY A 31 -14.11 32.25 11.76
N ASP A 32 -13.39 32.65 12.80
CA ASP A 32 -12.08 32.11 13.17
C ASP A 32 -12.18 30.59 13.41
N SER A 33 -11.37 29.82 12.68
CA SER A 33 -10.97 28.46 13.02
C SER A 33 -9.67 28.18 12.25
N GLY A 34 -8.60 27.98 13.01
CA GLY A 34 -7.21 27.94 12.57
C GLY A 34 -6.89 26.91 11.47
N PRO A 35 -5.61 26.84 11.05
CA PRO A 35 -5.20 25.90 10.02
C PRO A 35 -5.53 24.49 10.50
N ASN A 36 -6.48 23.86 9.81
CA ASN A 36 -6.81 22.45 9.99
C ASN A 36 -5.53 21.65 9.77
N THR A 37 -4.89 21.31 10.88
CA THR A 37 -3.69 20.52 10.97
C THR A 37 -4.11 19.09 10.70
N GLY A 38 -3.81 18.62 9.50
CA GLY A 38 -3.89 17.21 9.15
C GLY A 38 -5.33 16.70 8.97
N ASN A 39 -5.64 16.30 7.75
CA ASN A 39 -6.58 15.21 7.51
C ASN A 39 -5.99 13.94 8.15
N GLY A 40 -6.11 13.81 9.47
CA GLY A 40 -6.12 12.52 10.13
C GLY A 40 -7.42 11.86 9.77
N GLU A 41 -7.45 11.18 8.62
CA GLU A 41 -8.47 10.18 8.34
C GLU A 41 -8.50 9.24 9.54
N GLY A 42 -9.65 9.24 10.23
CA GLY A 42 -9.84 8.48 11.44
C GLY A 42 -9.56 7.00 11.20
N ASN A 43 -8.48 6.50 11.82
CA ASN A 43 -8.24 5.08 11.97
C ASN A 43 -9.35 4.51 12.86
N ASN A 44 -10.41 4.01 12.23
CA ASN A 44 -11.38 3.15 12.91
C ASN A 44 -10.65 1.85 13.31
N GLY A 45 -10.09 1.84 14.52
CA GLY A 45 -9.68 0.66 15.28
C GLY A 45 -8.45 -0.13 14.83
N ALA A 46 -8.14 -0.15 13.53
CA ALA A 46 -7.08 -1.01 12.99
C ALA A 46 -5.69 -0.37 13.17
N ASP A 47 -4.83 -1.03 13.95
CA ASP A 47 -3.46 -0.58 14.24
C ASP A 47 -2.52 -1.79 14.30
N CYS A 48 -1.56 -1.84 13.39
CA CYS A 48 -0.66 -2.99 13.27
C CYS A 48 0.32 -3.13 14.44
N LEU A 49 0.64 -2.04 15.13
CA LEU A 49 1.53 -2.02 16.29
C LEU A 49 0.78 -2.31 17.60
N ALA A 50 -0.52 -2.00 17.65
CA ALA A 50 -1.37 -2.30 18.79
C ALA A 50 -1.98 -3.72 18.71
N ASN A 51 -2.59 -4.06 17.58
CA ASN A 51 -3.44 -5.25 17.42
C ASN A 51 -2.80 -6.36 16.56
N GLY A 52 -1.71 -6.06 15.85
CA GLY A 52 -1.10 -6.97 14.91
C GLY A 52 -1.78 -6.94 13.54
N THR A 53 -1.72 -8.04 12.79
CA THR A 53 -2.21 -8.07 11.40
C THR A 53 -3.30 -9.11 11.19
N THR A 54 -4.12 -8.87 10.18
CA THR A 54 -4.97 -9.86 9.52
C THR A 54 -4.48 -10.06 8.08
N SER A 55 -4.80 -11.20 7.49
CA SER A 55 -4.39 -11.51 6.12
C SER A 55 -5.52 -12.13 5.31
N ASN A 56 -5.60 -11.74 4.05
CA ASN A 56 -6.45 -12.36 3.04
C ASN A 56 -5.58 -13.02 1.96
N ILE A 57 -5.91 -14.25 1.58
CA ILE A 57 -5.23 -15.00 0.52
C ILE A 57 -6.24 -15.19 -0.61
N GLY A 58 -5.92 -14.72 -1.82
CA GLY A 58 -6.78 -14.87 -3.00
C GLY A 58 -6.78 -16.31 -3.51
N SER A 59 -7.91 -16.80 -4.03
CA SER A 59 -8.08 -18.21 -4.46
C SER A 59 -7.68 -19.23 -3.38
N ASN A 60 -7.91 -18.89 -2.11
CA ASN A 60 -7.48 -19.70 -0.98
C ASN A 60 -8.22 -21.04 -0.93
N HIS A 61 -7.46 -22.12 -0.78
CA HIS A 61 -7.95 -23.49 -0.68
C HIS A 61 -7.34 -24.24 0.52
N GLY A 62 -6.95 -23.51 1.57
CA GLY A 62 -6.43 -24.08 2.83
C GLY A 62 -5.20 -23.38 3.41
N HIS A 63 -4.71 -22.35 2.73
CA HIS A 63 -3.57 -21.55 3.15
C HIS A 63 -3.92 -20.61 4.31
N THR A 64 -2.92 -20.35 5.15
CA THR A 64 -3.02 -19.42 6.28
C THR A 64 -1.72 -18.64 6.41
N LEU A 65 -1.81 -17.36 6.77
CA LEU A 65 -0.66 -16.52 7.08
C LEU A 65 -0.86 -15.91 8.47
N THR A 66 0.23 -15.81 9.22
CA THR A 66 0.28 -15.03 10.46
C THR A 66 1.53 -14.16 10.42
N VAL A 67 1.33 -12.85 10.29
CA VAL A 67 2.38 -11.85 10.46
C VAL A 67 2.20 -11.23 11.85
N SER A 68 3.12 -11.55 12.76
CA SER A 68 2.98 -11.15 14.16
C SER A 68 3.21 -9.65 14.35
N LYS A 69 2.63 -9.08 15.41
CA LYS A 69 2.93 -7.72 15.87
C LYS A 69 4.43 -7.50 16.06
N ALA A 70 5.13 -8.49 16.62
CA ALA A 70 6.57 -8.44 16.84
C ALA A 70 7.36 -8.37 15.52
N ASP A 71 6.92 -9.08 14.47
CA ASP A 71 7.53 -8.99 13.15
C ASP A 71 7.29 -7.61 12.51
N VAL A 72 6.08 -7.05 12.70
CA VAL A 72 5.79 -5.67 12.29
C VAL A 72 6.72 -4.68 13.02
N GLU A 73 6.84 -4.78 14.34
CA GLU A 73 7.72 -3.92 15.15
C GLU A 73 9.19 -4.03 14.72
N ALA A 74 9.70 -5.25 14.53
CA ALA A 74 11.06 -5.51 14.09
C ALA A 74 11.34 -4.92 12.70
N GLY A 75 10.36 -4.95 11.80
CA GLY A 75 10.45 -4.36 10.46
C GLY A 75 11.56 -4.91 9.58
N SER A 76 12.07 -6.09 9.92
CA SER A 76 13.15 -6.77 9.20
C SER A 76 12.54 -7.72 8.17
N GLU A 77 13.11 -7.78 6.98
CA GLU A 77 12.62 -8.68 5.92
C GLU A 77 12.51 -10.13 6.42
N LYS A 78 11.39 -10.78 6.07
CA LYS A 78 11.11 -12.16 6.46
C LYS A 78 10.33 -12.90 5.40
N THR A 79 10.64 -14.18 5.24
CA THR A 79 9.89 -15.10 4.39
C THR A 79 8.97 -15.96 5.25
N TYR A 80 7.71 -16.07 4.87
CA TYR A 80 6.69 -16.85 5.56
C TYR A 80 6.24 -18.00 4.67
N SER A 81 6.12 -19.21 5.25
CA SER A 81 5.28 -20.26 4.67
C SER A 81 3.81 -19.89 4.87
N ILE A 82 2.99 -20.16 3.86
CA ILE A 82 1.54 -19.98 3.95
C ILE A 82 0.78 -21.31 3.83
N GLN A 83 1.42 -22.46 4.05
CA GLN A 83 0.81 -23.78 3.85
C GLN A 83 -0.53 -23.92 4.58
N GLY A 84 -0.58 -23.58 5.87
CA GLY A 84 -1.77 -23.81 6.70
C GLY A 84 -2.20 -25.27 6.67
N GLY A 85 -3.45 -25.51 6.31
CA GLY A 85 -4.02 -26.85 6.09
C GLY A 85 -3.99 -27.32 4.63
N SER A 86 -3.39 -26.55 3.70
CA SER A 86 -3.28 -26.94 2.30
C SER A 86 -2.36 -28.15 2.09
N GLY A 87 -2.63 -28.91 1.03
CA GLY A 87 -1.86 -30.09 0.63
C GLY A 87 -0.46 -29.76 0.08
N HIS A 88 -0.18 -28.50 -0.26
CA HIS A 88 1.13 -28.03 -0.68
C HIS A 88 1.47 -26.68 -0.03
N ASN A 89 2.74 -26.29 -0.08
CA ASN A 89 3.21 -25.04 0.50
C ASN A 89 3.41 -23.97 -0.58
N HIS A 90 3.28 -22.71 -0.16
CA HIS A 90 3.80 -21.54 -0.84
C HIS A 90 4.54 -20.66 0.17
N THR A 91 5.38 -19.76 -0.32
CA THR A 91 6.05 -18.77 0.52
C THR A 91 5.75 -17.36 0.05
N ILE A 92 5.74 -16.39 0.97
CA ILE A 92 5.74 -14.97 0.64
C ILE A 92 6.96 -14.31 1.27
N ARG A 93 7.48 -13.26 0.63
CA ARG A 93 8.51 -12.40 1.21
C ARG A 93 7.91 -11.06 1.59
N VAL A 94 7.93 -10.74 2.89
CA VAL A 94 7.54 -9.44 3.43
C VAL A 94 8.82 -8.64 3.66
N THR A 95 9.02 -7.59 2.88
CA THR A 95 10.25 -6.78 2.90
C THR A 95 10.21 -5.75 4.02
N ALA A 96 11.35 -5.12 4.33
CA ALA A 96 11.40 -4.00 5.28
C ALA A 96 10.50 -2.81 4.86
N ALA A 97 10.35 -2.58 3.54
CA ALA A 97 9.44 -1.56 3.02
C ALA A 97 7.97 -1.92 3.31
N HIS A 98 7.59 -3.19 3.11
CA HIS A 98 6.24 -3.65 3.46
C HIS A 98 5.95 -3.49 4.96
N PHE A 99 6.91 -3.80 5.83
CA PHE A 99 6.73 -3.54 7.25
C PHE A 99 6.64 -2.05 7.59
N THR A 100 7.34 -1.18 6.85
CA THR A 100 7.21 0.28 7.00
C THR A 100 5.80 0.76 6.63
N ASP A 101 5.21 0.20 5.58
CA ASP A 101 3.82 0.46 5.20
C ASP A 101 2.84 -0.04 6.28
N LEU A 102 3.03 -1.27 6.80
CA LEU A 102 2.22 -1.81 7.90
C LEU A 102 2.34 -0.97 9.19
N LYS A 103 3.54 -0.50 9.54
CA LYS A 103 3.75 0.43 10.67
C LYS A 103 3.02 1.77 10.48
N SER A 104 2.75 2.15 9.23
CA SER A 104 1.98 3.34 8.86
C SER A 104 0.50 3.02 8.68
N ASN A 105 0.04 1.86 9.16
CA ASN A 105 -1.32 1.33 9.03
C ASN A 105 -1.83 1.19 7.58
N LYS A 106 -0.91 1.03 6.62
CA LYS A 106 -1.24 0.75 5.23
C LYS A 106 -1.27 -0.75 4.99
N SER A 107 -2.20 -1.20 4.15
CA SER A 107 -2.24 -2.59 3.70
C SER A 107 -1.17 -2.86 2.64
N VAL A 108 -0.65 -4.09 2.63
CA VAL A 108 0.36 -4.55 1.68
C VAL A 108 -0.20 -5.75 0.92
N THR A 109 0.02 -5.81 -0.40
CA THR A 109 -0.28 -7.00 -1.20
C THR A 109 1.00 -7.57 -1.79
N VAL A 110 1.22 -8.88 -1.62
CA VAL A 110 2.38 -9.61 -2.13
C VAL A 110 1.93 -10.87 -2.89
N THR A 111 2.66 -11.23 -3.93
CA THR A 111 2.47 -12.51 -4.63
C THR A 111 3.31 -13.59 -3.97
N SER A 112 2.75 -14.78 -3.77
CA SER A 112 3.48 -15.94 -3.28
C SER A 112 4.48 -16.49 -4.30
N SER A 113 5.35 -17.40 -3.86
CA SER A 113 6.11 -18.27 -4.75
C SER A 113 5.19 -19.10 -5.64
N THR A 114 5.70 -19.48 -6.80
CA THR A 114 5.05 -20.41 -7.71
C THR A 114 5.37 -21.83 -7.29
N ASP A 115 4.40 -22.51 -6.71
CA ASP A 115 4.47 -23.92 -6.32
C ASP A 115 3.22 -24.61 -6.86
N ASN A 116 3.27 -25.90 -7.16
CA ASN A 116 2.11 -26.61 -7.76
C ASN A 116 1.46 -25.84 -8.93
N SER A 117 2.29 -25.21 -9.77
CA SER A 117 1.91 -24.48 -10.98
C SER A 117 1.00 -23.24 -10.79
N HIS A 118 0.86 -22.67 -9.58
CA HIS A 118 0.12 -21.42 -9.37
C HIS A 118 0.71 -20.55 -8.25
N THR A 119 0.14 -19.36 -8.07
CA THR A 119 0.48 -18.40 -7.03
C THR A 119 -0.79 -17.88 -6.34
N HIS A 120 -0.60 -17.25 -5.18
CA HIS A 120 -1.65 -16.49 -4.49
C HIS A 120 -1.28 -15.01 -4.38
N SER A 121 -2.28 -14.15 -4.54
CA SER A 121 -2.20 -12.75 -4.11
C SER A 121 -2.55 -12.71 -2.62
N VAL A 122 -1.64 -12.22 -1.79
CA VAL A 122 -1.78 -12.18 -0.34
C VAL A 122 -1.79 -10.74 0.14
N THR A 123 -2.91 -10.31 0.71
CA THR A 123 -3.07 -8.98 1.32
C THR A 123 -2.92 -9.08 2.83
N ILE A 124 -2.10 -8.20 3.40
CA ILE A 124 -1.83 -8.08 4.84
C ILE A 124 -2.30 -6.69 5.26
N SER A 125 -3.14 -6.63 6.30
CA SER A 125 -3.75 -5.40 6.82
C SER A 125 -3.66 -5.39 8.35
N CYS A 126 -3.88 -4.23 8.97
CA CYS A 126 -3.93 -4.16 10.43
C CYS A 126 -5.20 -4.81 10.98
N ALA A 127 -5.08 -5.44 12.14
CA ALA A 127 -6.19 -6.08 12.85
C ALA A 127 -7.04 -5.08 13.65
#